data_AF-A0A353C8M4-F1
#
_entry.id   AF-A0A353C8M4-F1
#
_cell.length_a   1.000
_cell.length_b   1.000
_cell.length_c   1.000
_cell.angle_alpha   90.00
_cell.angle_beta   90.00
_cell.angle_gamma   90.00
#
_symmetry.space_group_name_H-M   'P 1'
#
loop_
_entity.id
_entity.type
_entity.pdbx_description
1 polymer ?
#
loop_
_entity_poly.entity_id
_entity_poly.type
_entity_poly.pdbx_seq_one_letter_code
_entity_poly.pdbx_strand_id
1 'polypeptide(L)' 'MGTSKTKTQTISAAHRAELVATLKERFENNSTRHNGIKWVDVEAKLQANPEKLWSLSEMERTGG' A
#
# COMPACT_ATOMS: atom_id res chain seq x y z
N MET A 1 -14.70 -5.21 26.54
CA MET A 1 -15.32 -3.97 26.01
C MET A 1 -14.37 -2.81 26.29
N GLY A 2 -14.13 -1.95 25.29
CA GLY A 2 -13.37 -0.69 25.40
C GLY A 2 -11.87 -0.86 25.11
N THR A 3 -11.24 -0.21 24.14
CA THR A 3 -11.65 0.91 23.27
C THR A 3 -10.88 0.82 21.96
N SER A 4 -11.59 0.72 20.83
CA SER A 4 -11.04 1.01 19.51
C SER A 4 -10.59 2.48 19.48
N LYS A 5 -9.28 2.70 19.45
CA LYS A 5 -8.69 3.97 19.02
C LYS A 5 -7.85 3.67 17.79
N THR A 6 -8.49 3.58 16.63
CA THR A 6 -7.75 3.60 15.36
C THR A 6 -7.21 5.01 15.20
N LYS A 7 -6.00 5.25 15.74
CA LYS A 7 -5.22 6.43 15.41
C LYS A 7 -5.08 6.39 13.89
N THR A 8 -5.66 7.35 13.16
CA THR A 8 -5.57 7.40 11.70
C THR A 8 -4.11 7.63 11.36
N GLN A 9 -3.37 6.54 11.12
CA GLN A 9 -1.95 6.62 10.84
C GLN A 9 -1.80 6.88 9.34
N THR A 10 -1.26 8.05 9.03
CA THR A 10 -1.01 8.50 7.66
C THR A 10 0.48 8.73 7.48
N ILE A 11 1.05 8.16 6.43
CA ILE A 11 2.41 8.43 6.00
C ILE A 11 2.49 9.76 5.23
N SER A 12 3.67 10.39 5.23
CA SER A 12 3.89 11.64 4.48
C SER A 12 3.70 11.44 2.97
N ALA A 13 3.48 12.53 2.23
CA ALA A 13 3.31 12.46 0.77
C ALA A 13 4.54 11.89 0.06
N ALA A 14 5.75 12.24 0.53
CA ALA A 14 7.00 11.69 0.01
C ALA A 14 7.10 10.17 0.25
N HIS A 15 6.86 9.73 1.49
CA HIS A 15 6.88 8.31 1.83
C HIS A 15 5.79 7.53 1.09
N ARG A 16 4.61 8.12 0.87
CA ARG A 16 3.56 7.53 0.03
C ARG A 16 4.03 7.32 -1.41
N ALA A 17 4.68 8.32 -2.01
CA ALA A 17 5.16 8.22 -3.39
C ALA A 17 6.22 7.12 -3.53
N GLU A 18 7.18 7.05 -2.61
CA GLU A 18 8.20 5.99 -2.56
C GLU A 18 7.56 4.61 -2.40
N LEU A 19 6.65 4.45 -1.44
CA LEU A 19 5.95 3.19 -1.22
C LEU A 19 5.18 2.73 -2.46
N VAL A 20 4.44 3.64 -3.10
CA VAL A 20 3.66 3.32 -4.31
C VAL A 20 4.58 2.90 -5.46
N ALA A 21 5.75 3.55 -5.61
CA ALA A 21 6.75 3.15 -6.60
C ALA A 21 7.30 1.73 -6.31
N THR A 22 7.68 1.45 -5.07
CA THR A 22 8.15 0.12 -4.65
C THR A 22 7.09 -0.97 -4.87
N LEU A 23 5.84 -0.70 -4.49
CA LEU A 23 4.74 -1.64 -4.69
C LEU A 23 4.46 -1.88 -6.17
N LYS A 24 4.61 -0.85 -7.03
CA LYS A 24 4.47 -0.97 -8.47
C LYS A 24 5.51 -1.91 -9.06
N GLU A 25 6.79 -1.69 -8.72
CA GLU A 25 7.88 -2.56 -9.18
C GLU A 25 7.66 -4.01 -8.74
N ARG A 26 7.26 -4.23 -7.48
CA ARG A 26 6.93 -5.58 -6.98
C ARG A 26 5.78 -6.22 -7.74
N PHE A 27 4.72 -5.48 -8.02
CA PHE A 27 3.56 -5.96 -8.76
C PHE A 27 3.93 -6.36 -10.20
N GLU A 28 4.69 -5.51 -10.90
CA GLU A 28 5.13 -5.76 -12.27
C GLU A 28 6.09 -6.96 -12.35
N ASN A 29 7.05 -7.05 -11.42
CA ASN A 29 7.97 -8.18 -11.30
C ASN A 29 7.25 -9.51 -10.98
N ASN A 30 6.08 -9.46 -10.33
CA ASN A 30 5.24 -10.63 -10.02
C ASN A 30 3.98 -10.71 -10.88
N SER A 31 3.99 -10.09 -12.07
CA SER A 31 2.83 -10.03 -12.98
C SER A 31 2.20 -11.39 -13.28
N THR A 32 2.99 -12.47 -13.28
CA THR A 32 2.51 -13.86 -13.44
C THR A 32 1.48 -14.29 -12.39
N ARG A 33 1.52 -13.72 -11.18
CA ARG A 33 0.57 -13.98 -10.08
C ARG A 33 -0.66 -13.08 -10.13
N HIS A 34 -0.67 -12.10 -11.02
CA HIS A 34 -1.67 -11.03 -11.07
C HIS A 34 -2.35 -10.94 -12.44
N ASN A 35 -2.49 -12.07 -13.13
CA ASN A 35 -3.15 -12.12 -14.43
C ASN A 35 -4.56 -11.52 -14.38
N GLY A 36 -4.82 -10.55 -15.26
CA GLY A 36 -6.11 -9.85 -15.34
C GLY A 36 -6.28 -8.69 -14.35
N ILE A 37 -5.29 -8.40 -13.50
CA ILE A 37 -5.29 -7.24 -12.62
C ILE A 37 -4.42 -6.14 -13.23
N LYS A 38 -4.96 -4.93 -13.37
CA LYS A 38 -4.19 -3.77 -13.83
C LYS A 38 -3.66 -2.99 -12.63
N TRP A 39 -2.41 -2.57 -12.70
CA TRP A 39 -1.78 -1.75 -11.66
C TRP A 39 -2.60 -0.48 -11.36
N VAL A 40 -3.16 0.17 -12.38
CA VAL A 40 -3.98 1.39 -12.22
C VAL A 40 -5.17 1.19 -11.27
N ASP A 41 -5.80 0.02 -11.30
CA ASP A 41 -6.94 -0.30 -10.43
C ASP A 41 -6.48 -0.54 -8.98
N VAL A 42 -5.27 -1.08 -8.81
CA VAL A 42 -4.63 -1.28 -7.51
C VAL A 42 -4.22 0.06 -6.92
N GLU A 43 -3.53 0.90 -7.69
CA GLU A 43 -3.09 2.23 -7.30
C GLU A 43 -4.26 3.12 -6.86
N ALA A 44 -5.36 3.15 -7.63
CA ALA A 44 -6.56 3.90 -7.27
C ALA A 44 -7.12 3.44 -5.91
N LYS A 45 -7.14 2.13 -5.65
CA LYS A 45 -7.58 1.57 -4.36
C LYS A 45 -6.62 1.92 -3.23
N LEU A 46 -5.30 1.94 -3.46
CA LEU A 46 -4.31 2.34 -2.47
C LEU A 46 -4.49 3.82 -2.10
N GLN A 47 -4.57 4.70 -3.09
CA GLN A 47 -4.73 6.14 -2.89
C GLN A 47 -6.04 6.49 -2.16
N ALA A 48 -7.13 5.78 -2.48
CA ALA A 48 -8.42 5.94 -1.83
C ALA A 48 -8.48 5.39 -0.40
N ASN A 49 -7.51 4.57 0.03
CA ASN A 49 -7.51 3.93 1.35
C ASN A 49 -6.20 4.23 2.12
N PRO A 50 -6.10 5.39 2.79
CA PRO A 50 -4.91 5.78 3.55
C PRO A 50 -4.49 4.77 4.63
N GLU A 51 -5.44 4.09 5.27
CA GLU A 51 -5.16 3.06 6.28
C GLU A 51 -4.46 1.84 5.68
N LYS A 52 -4.85 1.40 4.48
CA LYS A 52 -4.20 0.28 3.78
C LYS A 52 -2.78 0.63 3.39
N LEU A 53 -2.56 1.86 2.91
CA LEU A 53 -1.23 2.38 2.61
C LEU A 53 -0.33 2.37 3.85
N TRP A 54 -0.85 2.74 5.01
CA TRP A 54 -0.08 2.68 6.25
C TRP A 54 0.29 1.23 6.62
N SER A 55 -0.65 0.29 6.59
CA SER A 55 -0.34 -1.12 6.86
C SER A 55 0.69 -1.69 5.87
N LEU A 56 0.59 -1.34 4.58
CA LEU A 56 1.58 -1.74 3.57
C LEU A 56 2.94 -1.12 3.82
N SER A 57 3.00 0.14 4.28
CA SER A 57 4.27 0.79 4.65
C SER A 57 4.97 0.04 5.79
N GLU A 58 4.20 -0.47 6.76
CA GLU A 58 4.76 -1.22 7.88
C GLU A 58 5.24 -2.61 7.45
N MET A 59 4.50 -3.28 6.57
CA MET A 59 4.92 -4.57 5.99
C MET A 59 6.20 -4.42 5.16
N GLU A 60 6.27 -3.36 4.35
CA GLU A 60 7.45 -3.05 3.54
C GLU A 60 8.67 -2.77 4.42
N ARG A 61 8.48 -2.00 5.51
CA ARG A 61 9.52 -1.69 6.49
C ARG A 61 10.10 -2.94 7.16
N THR A 62 9.30 -4.00 7.35
CA THR A 62 9.76 -5.27 7.94
C THR A 62 10.30 -6.26 6.91
N GLY A 63 10.32 -5.89 5.62
CA GLY A 63 10.87 -6.72 4.54
C GLY A 63 9.86 -7.56 3.77
N GLY A 64 8.57 -7.55 4.16
CA GLY A 64 7.51 -8.34 3.52
C GLY A 64 7.59 -9.82 3.84
#